data_AF-A0A523TJZ3-F1
#
_entry.id   AF-A0A523TJZ3-F1
#
_cell.length_a   1.000
_cell.length_b   1.000
_cell.length_c   1.000
_cell.angle_alpha   90.00
_cell.angle_beta   90.00
_cell.angle_gamma   90.00
#
_symmetry.space_group_name_H-M   'P 1'
#
loop_
_entity.id
_entity.type
_entity.pdbx_description
1 polymer ?
#
loop_
_entity_poly.entity_id
_entity_poly.type
_entity_poly.pdbx_seq_one_letter_code
_entity_poly.pdbx_strand_id
1 'polypeptide(L)'
;MVKKSKIKRVNCKKCGESWLPTEVPTNKEWTKVAPMPDSEGRVTVMIMATWSCPSCGKSTMGLKSKHKDKGTTGPSKKELIVEFIEKADKKFLLTELAVELSLSEDNLEKALQAFLKRKAISGKIENGYFIKE
;
A
#
# COMPACT_ATOMS: atom_id res chain seq x y z
N MET A 1 0.98 -4.90 16.98
CA MET A 1 0.04 -6.04 16.83
C MET A 1 -0.22 -6.28 15.34
N VAL A 2 0.45 -7.27 14.73
CA VAL A 2 0.22 -7.63 13.32
C VAL A 2 -1.16 -8.28 13.22
N LYS A 3 -2.14 -7.59 12.64
CA LYS A 3 -3.45 -8.16 12.32
C LYS A 3 -3.22 -9.34 11.35
N LYS A 4 -3.21 -10.58 11.86
CA LYS A 4 -3.21 -11.79 11.02
C LYS A 4 -4.45 -11.70 10.12
N SER A 5 -4.22 -11.40 8.85
CA SER A 5 -5.28 -11.33 7.86
C SER A 5 -5.90 -12.73 7.75
N LYS A 6 -7.19 -12.86 8.03
CA LYS A 6 -7.89 -14.15 7.94
C LYS A 6 -7.73 -14.67 6.50
N ILE A 7 -7.08 -15.83 6.34
CA ILE A 7 -6.93 -16.48 5.04
C ILE A 7 -8.34 -16.79 4.52
N LYS A 8 -8.70 -16.22 3.37
CA LYS A 8 -10.01 -16.49 2.76
C LYS A 8 -10.05 -17.93 2.26
N ARG A 9 -11.12 -18.64 2.59
CA ARG A 9 -11.43 -19.96 2.03
C ARG A 9 -11.83 -19.82 0.57
N VAL A 10 -11.55 -20.87 -0.21
CA VAL A 10 -12.03 -21.05 -1.57
C VAL A 10 -13.29 -21.89 -1.51
N ASN A 11 -14.34 -21.46 -2.21
CA ASN A 11 -15.63 -22.15 -2.23
C ASN A 11 -15.91 -22.70 -3.63
N CYS A 12 -16.26 -23.99 -3.71
CA CYS A 12 -16.74 -24.57 -4.96
C CYS A 12 -18.16 -24.08 -5.26
N LYS A 13 -18.35 -23.47 -6.43
CA LYS A 13 -19.67 -23.04 -6.90
C LYS A 13 -20.62 -24.19 -7.27
N LYS A 14 -20.13 -25.43 -7.39
CA LYS A 14 -20.93 -26.60 -7.79
C LYS A 14 -21.49 -27.36 -6.59
N CYS A 15 -20.64 -27.74 -5.63
CA CYS A 15 -21.04 -28.55 -4.48
C CYS A 15 -21.03 -27.79 -3.14
N GLY A 16 -20.61 -26.54 -3.12
CA GLY A 16 -20.55 -25.73 -1.88
C GLY A 16 -19.36 -26.02 -0.97
N GLU A 17 -18.55 -27.03 -1.29
CA GLU A 17 -17.35 -27.40 -0.52
C GLU A 17 -16.42 -26.19 -0.34
N SER A 18 -15.81 -26.06 0.85
CA SER A 18 -14.92 -24.96 1.17
C SER A 18 -13.60 -25.44 1.76
N TRP A 19 -12.49 -25.01 1.16
CA TRP A 19 -11.15 -25.40 1.59
C TRP A 19 -10.24 -24.18 1.71
N LEU A 20 -9.14 -24.33 2.45
CA LEU A 20 -8.08 -23.34 2.47
C LEU A 20 -7.24 -23.45 1.19
N PRO A 21 -6.75 -22.32 0.63
CA PRO A 21 -5.92 -22.32 -0.57
C PRO A 21 -4.65 -23.19 -0.50
N THR A 22 -4.20 -23.54 0.70
CA THR A 22 -3.00 -24.34 1.00
C THR A 22 -3.28 -25.83 1.17
N GLU A 23 -4.54 -26.24 1.37
CA GLU A 23 -4.89 -27.64 1.64
C GLU A 23 -4.99 -28.47 0.35
N VAL A 24 -5.33 -27.83 -0.77
CA VAL A 24 -5.55 -28.50 -2.06
C VAL A 24 -4.49 -28.02 -3.05
N PRO A 25 -3.86 -28.94 -3.82
CA PRO A 25 -2.88 -28.55 -4.83
C PRO A 25 -3.52 -27.69 -5.92
N THR A 26 -2.75 -26.70 -6.38
CA THR A 26 -3.13 -25.80 -7.46
C THR A 26 -2.77 -26.38 -8.82
N ASN A 27 -3.69 -26.33 -9.78
CA ASN A 27 -3.44 -26.75 -11.17
C ASN A 27 -2.62 -25.72 -11.95
N LYS A 28 -2.95 -24.43 -11.77
CA LYS A 28 -2.28 -23.32 -12.45
C LYS A 28 -2.24 -22.12 -11.52
N GLU A 29 -1.12 -21.40 -11.54
CA GLU A 29 -0.91 -20.18 -10.76
C GLU A 29 -0.47 -19.06 -11.70
N TRP A 30 -0.88 -17.83 -11.40
CA TRP A 30 -0.39 -16.63 -12.09
C TRP A 30 -0.41 -15.43 -11.17
N THR A 31 0.48 -14.49 -11.47
CA THR A 31 0.64 -13.27 -10.68
C THR A 31 -0.16 -12.14 -11.31
N LYS A 32 -0.98 -11.47 -10.50
CA LYS A 32 -1.70 -10.25 -10.85
C LYS A 32 -1.16 -9.11 -10.00
N VAL A 33 -0.55 -8.13 -10.65
CA VAL A 33 -0.04 -6.92 -10.02
C VAL A 33 -1.10 -5.82 -10.10
N ALA A 34 -1.35 -5.10 -9.01
CA ALA A 34 -2.27 -3.97 -9.02
C ALA A 34 -1.70 -2.83 -9.87
N PRO A 35 -2.51 -2.18 -10.71
CA PRO A 35 -2.03 -1.14 -11.64
C PRO A 35 -1.60 0.15 -10.93
N MET A 36 -2.08 0.39 -9.72
CA MET A 36 -1.73 1.58 -8.93
C MET A 36 -1.18 1.16 -7.55
N PRO A 37 -0.15 1.85 -7.05
CA PRO A 37 0.36 1.66 -5.70
C PRO A 37 -0.63 2.17 -4.64
N ASP A 38 -0.55 1.60 -3.44
CA ASP A 38 -1.30 1.99 -2.25
C ASP A 38 -0.83 3.37 -1.73
N SER A 39 -1.53 3.98 -0.75
CA SER A 39 -1.14 5.29 -0.19
C SER A 39 0.24 5.34 0.51
N GLU A 40 0.88 4.19 0.64
CA GLU A 40 2.25 4.00 1.15
C GLU A 40 3.19 3.50 0.03
N GLY A 41 2.86 3.71 -1.24
CA GLY A 41 3.73 3.39 -2.38
C GLY A 41 3.86 1.90 -2.70
N ARG A 42 3.33 1.04 -1.83
CA ARG A 42 3.39 -0.42 -1.99
C ARG A 42 2.49 -0.88 -3.12
N VAL A 43 3.03 -1.72 -3.98
CA VAL A 43 2.29 -2.38 -5.05
C VAL A 43 1.70 -3.68 -4.52
N THR A 44 0.41 -3.89 -4.75
CA THR A 44 -0.25 -5.13 -4.34
C THR A 44 -0.01 -6.21 -5.38
N VAL A 45 0.65 -7.28 -4.97
CA VAL A 45 0.89 -8.47 -5.79
C VAL A 45 0.00 -9.61 -5.29
N MET A 46 -0.82 -10.14 -6.19
CA MET A 46 -1.78 -11.20 -5.91
C MET A 46 -1.41 -12.44 -6.71
N ILE A 47 -1.19 -13.56 -6.02
CA ILE A 47 -1.03 -14.87 -6.64
C ILE A 47 -2.43 -15.47 -6.76
N MET A 48 -2.91 -15.56 -7.99
CA MET A 48 -4.15 -16.21 -8.35
C MET A 48 -3.86 -17.67 -8.69
N ALA A 49 -4.81 -18.55 -8.40
CA ALA A 49 -4.68 -19.94 -8.77
C ALA A 49 -6.02 -20.58 -9.15
N THR A 50 -5.91 -21.71 -9.85
CA THR A 50 -7.02 -22.61 -10.15
C THR A 50 -6.83 -23.91 -9.41
N TRP A 51 -7.86 -24.38 -8.72
CA TRP A 51 -7.93 -25.66 -8.01
C TRP A 51 -8.96 -26.58 -8.65
N SER A 52 -8.76 -27.88 -8.52
CA SER A 52 -9.81 -28.88 -8.73
C SER A 52 -10.50 -29.12 -7.39
N CYS A 53 -11.83 -28.98 -7.34
CA CYS A 53 -12.57 -29.25 -6.11
C CYS A 53 -12.35 -30.71 -5.66
N PRO A 54 -11.96 -30.97 -4.40
CA PRO A 54 -11.70 -32.32 -3.92
C PRO A 54 -12.95 -33.20 -3.86
N SER A 55 -14.14 -32.58 -3.73
CA SER A 55 -15.42 -33.30 -3.63
C SER A 55 -16.04 -33.62 -5.01
N CYS A 56 -15.99 -32.69 -5.98
CA CYS A 56 -16.73 -32.83 -7.24
C CYS A 56 -15.89 -32.66 -8.53
N GLY A 57 -14.57 -32.45 -8.41
CA GLY A 57 -13.64 -32.30 -9.53
C GLY A 57 -13.77 -31.00 -10.33
N LYS A 58 -14.71 -30.10 -10.00
CA LYS A 58 -14.91 -28.85 -10.75
C LYS A 58 -13.76 -27.87 -10.53
N SER A 59 -13.26 -27.27 -11.62
CA SER A 59 -12.26 -26.21 -11.57
C SER A 59 -12.80 -24.94 -10.93
N THR A 60 -12.11 -24.44 -9.92
CA THR A 60 -12.43 -23.19 -9.21
C THR A 60 -11.21 -22.28 -9.22
N MET A 61 -11.41 -21.01 -9.57
CA MET A 61 -10.37 -19.99 -9.55
C MET A 61 -10.53 -19.08 -8.34
N GLY A 62 -9.42 -18.63 -7.77
CA GLY A 62 -9.42 -17.72 -6.63
C GLY A 62 -8.05 -17.14 -6.29
N LEU A 63 -8.03 -16.34 -5.23
CA LEU A 63 -6.82 -15.76 -4.69
C LEU A 63 -6.13 -16.78 -3.78
N LYS A 64 -4.90 -17.16 -4.11
CA LYS A 64 -4.07 -18.03 -3.26
C LYS A 64 -3.39 -17.22 -2.17
N SER A 65 -2.70 -16.16 -2.57
CA SER A 65 -1.93 -15.30 -1.68
C SER A 65 -1.93 -13.85 -2.15
N LYS A 66 -1.84 -12.92 -1.21
CA LYS A 66 -1.71 -11.49 -1.47
C LYS A 66 -0.60 -10.92 -0.61
N HIS A 67 0.38 -10.29 -1.22
CA HIS A 67 1.41 -9.54 -0.52
C HIS A 67 1.51 -8.11 -1.08
N LYS A 68 2.04 -7.21 -0.26
CA LYS A 68 2.32 -5.83 -0.64
C LYS A 68 3.82 -5.72 -0.82
N ASP A 69 4.24 -5.50 -2.05
CA ASP A 69 5.64 -5.31 -2.41
C ASP A 69 6.01 -3.82 -2.37
N LYS A 70 7.23 -3.50 -1.93
CA LYS A 70 7.74 -2.11 -1.87
C LYS A 70 8.52 -1.70 -3.13
N GLY A 71 8.68 -2.59 -4.12
CA GLY A 71 9.84 -2.60 -4.99
C GLY A 71 9.66 -2.13 -6.44
N THR A 72 8.47 -1.73 -6.90
CA THR A 72 8.27 -1.43 -8.33
C THR A 72 7.69 -0.07 -8.67
N THR A 73 7.45 0.80 -7.69
CA THR A 73 7.05 2.18 -7.95
C THR A 73 7.81 3.07 -6.98
N GLY A 74 8.37 4.17 -7.47
CA GLY A 74 9.24 5.07 -6.70
C GLY A 74 8.64 5.56 -5.38
N PRO A 75 9.41 6.32 -4.59
CA PRO A 75 9.03 6.74 -3.24
C PRO A 75 7.63 7.36 -3.23
N SER A 76 6.81 6.97 -2.26
CA SER A 76 5.47 7.54 -2.06
C SER A 76 5.55 9.06 -1.96
N LYS A 77 4.49 9.80 -2.33
CA LYS A 77 4.44 11.26 -2.05
C LYS A 77 4.75 11.61 -0.59
N LYS A 78 4.36 10.74 0.35
CA LYS A 78 4.71 10.88 1.77
C LYS A 78 6.20 10.68 2.05
N GLU A 79 6.82 9.67 1.43
CA GLU A 79 8.26 9.43 1.55
C GLU A 79 9.04 10.57 0.91
N LEU A 80 8.61 11.07 -0.25
CA LEU A 80 9.19 12.26 -0.88
C LEU A 80 9.12 13.48 0.03
N ILE A 81 7.98 13.72 0.71
CA ILE A 81 7.86 14.82 1.68
C ILE A 81 8.81 14.62 2.85
N VAL A 82 8.88 13.41 3.42
CA VAL A 82 9.76 13.13 4.57
C VAL A 82 11.23 13.23 4.17
N GLU A 83 11.63 12.64 3.05
CA GLU A 83 12.98 12.69 2.50
C GLU A 83 13.38 14.13 2.18
N PHE A 84 12.47 14.92 1.62
CA PHE A 84 12.69 16.35 1.42
C PHE A 84 12.89 17.07 2.76
N ILE A 85 12.07 16.83 3.78
CA ILE A 85 12.22 17.45 5.12
C ILE A 85 13.52 17.01 5.81
N GLU A 86 13.98 15.79 5.57
CA GLU A 86 15.26 15.29 6.07
C GLU A 86 16.44 15.99 5.39
N LYS A 87 16.37 16.17 4.07
CA LYS A 87 17.41 16.83 3.25
C LYS A 87 17.37 18.35 3.29
N ALA A 88 16.20 18.94 3.54
CA ALA A 88 16.00 20.39 3.54
C ALA A 88 16.61 21.03 4.78
N ASP A 89 16.96 22.30 4.61
CA ASP A 89 17.58 23.14 5.64
C ASP A 89 16.61 23.41 6.80
N LYS A 90 17.09 24.10 7.86
CA LYS A 90 16.28 24.41 9.05
C LYS A 90 14.96 25.14 8.75
N LYS A 91 14.88 25.84 7.62
CA LYS A 91 13.69 26.57 7.20
C LYS A 91 13.52 26.47 5.68
N PHE A 92 12.33 26.12 5.21
CA PHE A 92 11.99 26.12 3.78
C PHE A 92 10.58 26.66 3.53
N LEU A 93 10.36 27.18 2.32
CA LEU A 93 9.08 27.74 1.90
C LEU A 93 8.13 26.61 1.45
N LEU A 94 6.89 26.63 1.92
CA LEU A 94 5.90 25.60 1.56
C LEU A 94 5.53 25.63 0.06
N THR A 95 5.53 26.82 -0.53
CA THR A 95 5.19 27.00 -1.95
C THR A 95 6.22 26.33 -2.88
N GLU A 96 7.51 26.39 -2.54
CA GLU A 96 8.55 25.70 -3.32
C GLU A 96 8.40 24.17 -3.24
N LEU A 97 8.13 23.66 -2.03
CA LEU A 97 7.87 22.24 -1.82
C LEU A 97 6.59 21.76 -2.53
N ALA A 98 5.56 22.60 -2.58
CA ALA A 98 4.31 22.31 -3.26
C ALA A 98 4.51 22.16 -4.79
N VAL A 99 5.31 23.07 -5.39
CA VAL A 99 5.66 23.02 -6.81
C VAL A 99 6.51 21.79 -7.14
N GLU A 100 7.56 21.53 -6.37
CA GLU A 100 8.46 20.37 -6.54
C GLU A 100 7.69 19.03 -6.50
N LEU A 101 6.74 18.90 -5.56
CA LEU A 101 5.96 17.67 -5.38
C LEU A 101 4.68 17.60 -6.22
N SER A 102 4.40 18.64 -7.03
CA SER A 102 3.15 18.80 -7.78
C SER A 102 1.93 18.57 -6.88
N LEU A 103 1.90 19.25 -5.74
CA LEU A 103 0.84 19.23 -4.73
C LEU A 103 0.27 20.63 -4.55
N SER A 104 -1.02 20.72 -4.22
CA SER A 104 -1.64 21.99 -3.81
C SER A 104 -1.15 22.39 -2.42
N GLU A 105 -0.98 23.69 -2.17
CA GLU A 105 -0.52 24.23 -0.88
C GLU A 105 -1.40 23.76 0.29
N ASP A 106 -2.72 23.74 0.12
CA ASP A 106 -3.69 23.21 1.10
C ASP A 106 -3.46 21.73 1.43
N ASN A 107 -3.13 20.90 0.44
CA ASN A 107 -2.87 19.48 0.64
C ASN A 107 -1.52 19.25 1.35
N LEU A 108 -0.53 20.08 1.07
CA LEU A 108 0.77 20.02 1.73
C LEU A 108 0.67 20.46 3.20
N GLU A 109 -0.06 21.54 3.48
CA GLU A 109 -0.29 22.01 4.84
C GLU A 109 -0.99 20.95 5.70
N LYS A 110 -2.08 20.36 5.18
CA LYS A 110 -2.79 19.25 5.83
C LYS A 110 -1.88 18.03 6.06
N ALA A 111 -1.01 17.72 5.09
CA ALA A 111 -0.06 16.63 5.22
C ALA A 111 0.95 16.91 6.34
N LEU A 112 1.56 18.09 6.37
CA LEU A 112 2.52 18.50 7.40
C LEU A 112 1.89 18.55 8.79
N GLN A 113 0.69 19.11 8.93
CA GLN A 113 -0.07 19.07 10.18
C GLN A 113 -0.33 17.63 10.65
N ALA A 114 -0.67 16.72 9.72
CA ALA A 114 -0.85 15.31 10.04
C ALA A 114 0.47 14.63 10.46
N PHE A 115 1.61 14.99 9.86
CA PHE A 115 2.92 14.48 10.23
C PHE A 115 3.37 14.98 11.60
N LEU A 116 3.17 16.28 11.92
CA LEU A 116 3.40 16.86 13.24
C LEU A 116 2.55 16.18 14.32
N LYS A 117 1.25 15.98 14.05
CA LYS A 117 0.34 15.28 14.96
C LYS A 117 0.75 13.84 15.24
N ARG A 118 1.39 13.17 14.27
CA ARG A 118 1.89 11.80 14.38
C ARG A 118 3.32 11.72 14.94
N LYS A 119 3.96 12.84 15.26
CA LYS A 119 5.38 12.94 15.67
C LYS A 119 6.34 12.30 14.65
N ALA A 120 5.98 12.33 13.36
CA ALA A 120 6.84 11.82 12.29
C ALA A 120 7.90 12.85 11.86
N ILE A 121 7.65 14.13 12.13
CA ILE A 121 8.55 15.26 11.88
C ILE A 121 8.50 16.20 13.09
N SER A 122 9.61 16.89 13.38
CA SER A 122 9.72 17.90 14.43
C SER A 122 9.85 19.29 13.78
N GLY A 123 8.94 20.20 14.10
CA GLY A 123 8.96 21.54 13.52
C GLY A 123 7.67 22.33 13.76
N LYS A 124 7.63 23.54 13.21
CA LYS A 124 6.49 24.45 13.26
C LYS A 124 6.26 25.09 11.89
N ILE A 125 4.99 25.31 11.56
CA ILE A 125 4.60 26.04 10.36
C ILE A 125 4.29 27.47 10.78
N GLU A 126 5.01 28.44 10.23
CA GLU A 126 4.81 29.86 10.54
C GLU A 126 4.91 30.70 9.25
N ASN A 127 3.89 31.52 8.96
CA ASN A 127 3.85 32.42 7.80
C ASN A 127 4.23 31.78 6.45
N GLY A 128 3.78 30.55 6.17
CA GLY A 128 4.09 29.87 4.91
C GLY A 128 5.47 29.19 4.85
N TYR A 129 6.21 29.21 5.97
CA TYR A 129 7.47 28.49 6.13
C TYR A 129 7.30 27.30 7.06
N PHE A 130 7.99 26.20 6.75
CA PHE A 130 8.21 25.12 7.70
C PHE A 130 9.58 25.32 8.35
N ILE A 131 9.60 25.40 9.69
CA ILE A 131 10.79 25.52 10.51
C ILE A 131 11.00 24.20 11.21
N LYS A 132 12.09 23.50 10.91
CA LYS A 132 12.48 22.23 11.53
C LYS A 132 13.05 22.51 12.92
N GLU A 133 12.57 21.76 13.92
CA GLU A 133 13.05 21.80 15.30
C GLU A 133 14.16 20.77 15.53
#